data_AF-A0AAD6PFH2-F1
#
_entry.id   AF-A0AAD6PFH2-F1
#
_cell.length_a   1.000
_cell.length_b   1.000
_cell.length_c   1.000
_cell.angle_alpha   90.00
_cell.angle_beta   90.00
_cell.angle_gamma   90.00
#
_symmetry.space_group_name_H-M   'P 1'
#
loop_
_entity.id
_entity.type
_entity.pdbx_description
1 polymer ?
#
loop_
_entity_poly.entity_id
_entity_poly.type
_entity_poly.pdbx_seq_one_letter_code
_entity_poly.pdbx_strand_id
1 'polypeptide(L)'
;MEVFNKELKRTDIHNGFSVPSASLQYIDFAGEFYVDLRVKDSSGELRVIRCRKRHGDYAKPELSKGWRKYVTDYELRVADRVVLLAEEDHRLGSQYRIEAMRTIILFGHEVWGGLPRAN
;
A
#
# COMPACT_ATOMS: atom_id res chain seq x y z
N MET A 1 -3.08 -8.21 -11.27
CA MET A 1 -2.09 -9.08 -10.59
C MET A 1 -1.83 -8.58 -9.16
N GLU A 2 -1.71 -9.43 -8.14
CA GLU A 2 -1.34 -8.99 -6.78
C GLU A 2 0.17 -8.70 -6.68
N VAL A 3 0.52 -7.49 -6.23
CA VAL A 3 1.90 -7.05 -5.99
C VAL A 3 2.31 -7.38 -4.56
N PHE A 4 1.45 -7.03 -3.60
CA PHE A 4 1.54 -7.52 -2.23
C PHE A 4 0.21 -7.56 -1.53
N ASN A 5 0.18 -8.40 -0.50
CA ASN A 5 -0.81 -8.42 0.55
C ASN A 5 -0.06 -8.48 1.88
N LYS A 6 -0.24 -7.47 2.73
CA LYS A 6 0.51 -7.34 3.98
C LYS A 6 -0.34 -6.83 5.12
N GLU A 7 -0.24 -7.52 6.25
CA GLU A 7 -0.72 -7.04 7.54
C GLU A 7 0.25 -5.99 8.13
N LEU A 8 -0.31 -4.87 8.57
CA LEU A 8 0.43 -3.69 9.00
C LEU A 8 0.99 -3.87 10.40
N LYS A 9 2.30 -3.63 10.52
CA LYS A 9 3.01 -3.59 11.80
C LYS A 9 3.03 -2.17 12.35
N ARG A 10 3.37 -2.03 13.63
CA ARG A 10 3.56 -0.73 14.30
C ARG A 10 4.46 0.23 13.50
N THR A 11 5.53 -0.28 12.90
CA THR A 11 6.45 0.52 12.08
C THR A 11 5.80 1.03 10.79
N ASP A 12 4.92 0.23 10.20
CA ASP A 12 4.22 0.59 8.96
C ASP A 12 3.27 1.75 9.20
N ILE A 13 2.62 1.80 10.36
CA ILE A 13 1.71 2.90 10.73
C ILE A 13 2.48 4.18 11.08
N HIS A 14 3.50 4.09 11.95
CA HIS A 14 4.09 5.29 12.54
C HIS A 14 5.27 5.87 11.76
N ASN A 15 6.08 5.03 11.11
CA ASN A 15 7.33 5.44 10.47
C ASN A 15 7.23 5.41 8.94
N GLY A 16 6.84 4.26 8.39
CA GLY A 16 6.79 4.02 6.95
C GLY A 16 6.56 2.55 6.64
N PHE A 17 5.85 2.27 5.57
CA PHE A 17 5.51 0.91 5.19
C PHE A 17 6.71 0.20 4.58
N SER A 18 7.17 -0.89 5.18
CA SER A 18 8.25 -1.71 4.61
C SER A 18 7.70 -2.62 3.51
N VAL A 19 8.11 -2.41 2.27
CA VAL A 19 7.60 -3.14 1.09
C VAL A 19 8.08 -4.60 1.11
N PRO A 20 7.20 -5.62 1.02
CA PRO A 20 7.63 -7.01 0.98
C PRO A 20 8.65 -7.27 -0.14
N SER A 21 9.70 -8.05 0.15
CA SER A 21 10.80 -8.26 -0.79
C SER A 21 10.37 -8.95 -2.08
N ALA A 22 9.43 -9.88 -2.00
CA ALA A 22 8.85 -10.57 -3.16
C ALA A 22 8.14 -9.62 -4.12
N SER A 23 7.68 -8.46 -3.64
CA SER A 23 6.95 -7.47 -4.44
C SER A 23 7.85 -6.58 -5.28
N LEU A 24 9.15 -6.56 -4.98
CA LEU A 24 10.10 -5.69 -5.66
C LEU A 24 10.28 -6.06 -7.14
N GLN A 25 10.04 -7.32 -7.51
CA GLN A 25 10.06 -7.73 -8.93
C GLN A 25 8.95 -7.07 -9.77
N TYR A 26 7.92 -6.52 -9.12
CA TYR A 26 6.80 -5.83 -9.77
C TYR A 26 6.91 -4.31 -9.69
N ILE A 27 7.96 -3.77 -9.06
CA ILE A 27 8.17 -2.34 -8.91
C ILE A 27 9.46 -1.96 -9.62
N ASP A 28 9.32 -1.34 -10.79
CA ASP A 28 10.47 -0.84 -11.53
C ASP A 28 10.91 0.54 -11.01
N PHE A 29 12.18 0.64 -10.66
CA PHE A 29 12.81 1.89 -10.22
C PHE A 29 13.52 2.62 -11.36
N ALA A 30 13.64 2.03 -12.56
CA ALA A 30 14.31 2.62 -13.72
C ALA A 30 15.73 3.17 -13.42
N GLY A 31 16.47 2.49 -12.53
CA GLY A 31 17.81 2.92 -12.08
C GLY A 31 17.83 3.98 -10.97
N GLU A 32 16.68 4.55 -10.60
CA GLU A 32 16.55 5.60 -9.59
C GLU A 32 16.53 5.06 -8.15
N PHE A 33 16.66 5.99 -7.19
CA PHE A 33 16.54 5.72 -5.76
C PHE A 33 15.10 5.59 -5.28
N TYR A 34 14.14 6.12 -6.03
CA TYR A 34 12.72 6.04 -5.71
C TYR A 34 11.87 5.97 -6.98
N VAL A 35 10.64 5.51 -6.83
CA VAL A 35 9.59 5.56 -7.85
C VAL A 35 8.29 6.05 -7.22
N ASP A 36 7.56 6.88 -7.96
CA ASP A 36 6.26 7.39 -7.56
C ASP A 36 5.16 6.48 -8.13
N LEU A 37 4.56 5.65 -7.27
CA LEU A 37 3.50 4.72 -7.64
C LEU A 37 2.19 5.51 -7.78
N ARG A 38 1.59 5.45 -8.97
CA ARG A 38 0.24 6.00 -9.20
C ARG A 38 -0.78 4.95 -8.83
N VAL A 39 -1.48 5.17 -7.72
CA VAL A 39 -2.40 4.21 -7.12
C VAL A 39 -3.81 4.77 -7.13
N LYS A 40 -4.80 3.99 -7.56
CA LYS A 40 -6.21 4.27 -7.35
C LYS A 40 -6.65 3.66 -6.02
N ASP A 41 -7.23 4.46 -5.14
CA ASP A 41 -7.70 3.96 -3.85
C ASP A 41 -9.13 3.41 -3.91
N SER A 42 -9.64 2.88 -2.79
CA SER A 42 -11.00 2.32 -2.72
C SER A 42 -12.11 3.38 -2.85
N SER A 43 -11.80 4.67 -2.66
CA SER A 43 -12.72 5.78 -2.99
C SER A 43 -12.73 6.13 -4.49
N GLY A 44 -11.82 5.55 -5.26
CA GLY A 44 -11.64 5.82 -6.69
C GLY A 44 -10.71 7.00 -7.01
N GLU A 45 -10.10 7.62 -6.00
CA GLU A 45 -9.19 8.75 -6.16
C GLU A 45 -7.80 8.28 -6.61
N LEU A 46 -7.22 8.99 -7.57
CA LEU A 46 -5.84 8.77 -7.99
C LEU A 46 -4.87 9.45 -7.01
N ARG A 47 -3.96 8.66 -6.44
CA ARG A 47 -2.96 9.09 -5.46
C ARG A 47 -1.57 8.74 -5.93
N VAL A 48 -0.59 9.46 -5.39
CA VAL A 48 0.82 9.15 -5.58
C VAL A 48 1.42 8.72 -4.26
N ILE A 49 1.96 7.50 -4.22
CA ILE A 49 2.70 6.96 -3.08
C ILE A 49 4.13 6.66 -3.52
N ARG A 50 5.11 7.29 -2.88
CA ARG A 50 6.52 7.12 -3.21
C ARG A 50 7.10 5.87 -2.57
N CYS A 51 7.58 4.93 -3.39
CA CYS A 51 8.42 3.83 -2.95
C CYS A 51 9.89 4.25 -3.06
N ARG A 52 10.65 4.22 -1.97
CA ARG A 52 12.09 4.59 -1.96
C ARG A 52 12.95 3.43 -1.48
N LYS A 53 14.11 3.24 -2.10
CA LYS A 53 15.16 2.36 -1.59
C LYS A 53 15.75 2.96 -0.32
N ARG A 54 16.11 2.13 0.65
CA ARG A 54 16.92 2.54 1.81
C ARG A 54 18.40 2.37 1.51
N HIS A 55 19.22 3.29 2.01
CA HIS A 55 20.68 3.13 2.05
C HIS A 55 21.09 2.27 3.25
N GLY A 56 22.10 1.41 3.08
CA GLY A 56 22.69 0.56 4.12
C GLY A 56 22.42 -0.94 3.94
N ASP A 57 22.93 -1.75 4.87
CA ASP A 57 22.92 -3.23 4.80
C ASP A 57 21.51 -3.85 4.75
N TYR A 58 20.51 -3.12 5.26
CA TYR A 58 19.09 -3.46 5.15
C TYR A 58 18.38 -2.53 4.16
N ALA A 59 18.70 -2.72 2.87
CA ALA A 59 18.19 -1.92 1.75
C ALA A 59 16.73 -2.27 1.36
N LYS A 60 15.87 -2.59 2.32
CA LYS A 60 14.47 -2.90 2.04
C LYS A 60 13.69 -1.61 1.72
N PRO A 61 13.06 -1.49 0.54
CA PRO A 61 12.32 -0.30 0.18
C PRO A 61 11.13 -0.02 1.10
N GLU A 62 10.74 1.25 1.16
CA GLU A 62 9.60 1.69 1.95
C GLU A 62 8.69 2.65 1.19
N LEU A 63 7.38 2.58 1.47
CA LEU A 63 6.44 3.61 1.06
C LEU A 63 6.59 4.79 2.02
N SER A 64 6.90 5.95 1.44
CA SER A 64 7.29 7.15 2.16
C SER A 64 6.27 8.28 1.94
N LYS A 65 6.48 9.15 0.95
CA LYS A 65 5.53 10.21 0.60
C LYS A 65 4.18 9.61 0.19
N GLY A 66 3.08 10.22 0.63
CA GLY A 66 1.72 9.77 0.36
C GLY A 66 1.21 8.67 1.30
N TRP A 67 2.10 7.81 1.82
CA TRP A 67 1.72 6.71 2.70
C TRP A 67 1.09 7.19 4.02
N ARG A 68 1.73 8.13 4.73
CA ARG A 68 1.18 8.63 6.01
C ARG A 68 -0.19 9.30 5.83
N LYS A 69 -0.39 9.99 4.71
CA LYS A 69 -1.70 10.56 4.36
C LYS A 69 -2.73 9.46 4.13
N TYR A 70 -2.37 8.39 3.42
CA TYR A 70 -3.25 7.23 3.24
C TYR A 70 -3.61 6.56 4.57
N VAL A 71 -2.64 6.38 5.48
CA VAL A 71 -2.88 5.88 6.84
C VAL A 71 -3.90 6.74 7.59
N THR A 72 -3.78 8.06 7.52
CA THR A 72 -4.72 8.98 8.16
C THR A 72 -6.09 8.98 7.48
N ASP A 73 -6.13 9.11 6.17
CA ASP A 73 -7.37 9.18 5.38
C ASP A 73 -8.20 7.89 5.47
N TYR A 74 -7.61 6.75 5.81
CA TYR A 74 -8.30 5.44 5.98
C TYR A 74 -8.28 4.92 7.42
N GLU A 75 -7.81 5.74 8.37
CA GLU A 75 -7.68 5.38 9.80
C GLU A 75 -7.04 4.00 10.04
N LEU A 76 -5.95 3.72 9.31
CA LEU A 76 -5.25 2.44 9.38
C LEU A 76 -4.62 2.23 10.75
N ARG A 77 -4.69 1.00 11.24
CA ARG A 77 -4.21 0.54 12.53
C ARG A 77 -3.32 -0.67 12.37
N VAL A 78 -2.59 -1.01 13.44
CA VAL A 78 -1.86 -2.28 13.52
C VAL A 78 -2.85 -3.44 13.32
N ALA A 79 -2.42 -4.47 12.61
CA ALA A 79 -3.22 -5.63 12.19
C ALA A 79 -4.25 -5.38 11.07
N ASP A 80 -4.42 -4.14 10.59
CA ASP A 80 -5.11 -3.95 9.31
C ASP A 80 -4.26 -4.50 8.18
N ARG A 81 -4.90 -4.77 7.04
CA ARG A 81 -4.25 -5.32 5.85
C ARG A 81 -4.28 -4.31 4.72
N VAL A 82 -3.18 -4.22 3.99
CA VAL A 82 -3.11 -3.46 2.75
C VAL A 82 -2.72 -4.37 1.60
N VAL A 83 -3.49 -4.26 0.52
CA VAL A 83 -3.28 -4.99 -0.73
C VAL A 83 -2.95 -3.98 -1.82
N LEU A 84 -1.88 -4.23 -2.57
CA LEU A 84 -1.55 -3.50 -3.78
C LEU A 84 -1.69 -4.45 -4.97
N LEU A 85 -2.49 -4.03 -5.94
CA LEU A 85 -2.78 -4.76 -7.17
C LEU A 85 -2.23 -3.97 -8.35
N ALA A 86 -1.49 -4.61 -9.26
CA ALA A 86 -1.13 -4.02 -10.54
C ALA A 86 -2.35 -4.01 -11.46
N GLU A 87 -2.58 -2.86 -12.12
CA GLU A 87 -3.60 -2.69 -13.14
C GLU A 87 -3.03 -2.99 -14.52
N GLU A 88 -3.81 -3.71 -15.34
CA GLU A 88 -3.43 -4.04 -16.73
C GLU A 88 -3.88 -2.95 -17.71
N ASP A 89 -4.92 -2.18 -17.37
CA ASP A 89 -5.45 -1.10 -18.19
C ASP A 89 -5.05 0.28 -17.62
N HIS A 90 -3.98 0.83 -18.16
CA HIS A 90 -3.47 2.15 -17.76
C HIS A 90 -4.24 3.34 -18.35
N ARG A 91 -5.37 3.12 -19.06
CA ARG A 91 -6.17 4.22 -19.64
C ARG A 91 -6.68 5.22 -18.62
N LEU A 92 -6.78 4.80 -17.35
CA LEU A 92 -7.22 5.64 -16.22
C LEU A 92 -6.08 6.39 -15.52
N GLY A 93 -4.84 6.25 -16.00
CA GLY A 93 -3.66 6.95 -15.44
C GLY A 93 -3.10 6.33 -14.15
N SER A 94 -3.78 5.35 -13.56
CA SER A 94 -3.28 4.50 -12.48
C SER A 94 -2.42 3.35 -13.01
N GLN A 95 -1.41 2.99 -12.23
CA GLN A 95 -0.58 1.80 -12.43
C GLN A 95 -1.00 0.67 -11.50
N TYR A 96 -1.55 1.06 -10.34
CA TYR A 96 -1.95 0.13 -9.30
C TYR A 96 -3.30 0.53 -8.71
N ARG A 97 -3.93 -0.42 -8.04
CA ARG A 97 -5.00 -0.20 -7.08
C ARG A 97 -4.51 -0.53 -5.68
N ILE A 98 -4.84 0.30 -4.70
CA ILE A 98 -4.52 0.07 -3.29
C ILE A 98 -5.80 -0.07 -2.47
N GLU A 99 -5.87 -1.13 -1.68
CA GLU A 99 -7.01 -1.45 -0.83
C GLU A 99 -6.55 -1.63 0.61
N ALA A 100 -7.31 -1.04 1.53
CA ALA A 100 -7.17 -1.28 2.95
C ALA A 100 -8.31 -2.16 3.43
N MET A 101 -8.00 -3.11 4.30
CA MET A 101 -8.96 -4.05 4.85
C MET A 101 -8.77 -4.17 6.36
N ARG A 102 -9.87 -4.38 7.07
CA ARG A 102 -9.89 -4.65 8.51
C ARG A 102 -10.70 -5.90 8.76
N THR A 103 -10.22 -6.71 9.70
CA THR A 103 -10.99 -7.82 10.22
C THR A 103 -12.30 -7.35 10.85
N ILE A 104 -13.41 -7.97 10.45
CA ILE A 104 -14.73 -7.82 11.06
C ILE A 104 -15.30 -9.19 11.38
N ILE A 105 -16.22 -9.26 12.35
CA ILE A 105 -16.95 -10.49 12.67
C ILE A 105 -18.29 -10.43 11.93
N LEU A 106 -18.50 -11.34 10.98
CA LEU A 106 -19.76 -11.53 10.29
C LEU A 106 -20.28 -12.94 10.57
N PHE A 107 -21.51 -13.02 11.09
CA PHE A 107 -22.16 -14.29 11.44
C PHE A 107 -21.30 -15.21 12.35
N GLY A 108 -20.51 -14.62 13.26
CA GLY A 108 -19.63 -15.37 14.17
C GLY A 108 -18.28 -15.79 13.56
N HIS A 109 -18.00 -15.41 12.31
CA HIS A 109 -16.75 -15.71 11.62
C HIS A 109 -15.91 -14.46 11.37
N GLU A 110 -14.61 -14.60 11.53
CA GLU A 110 -13.64 -13.55 11.23
C GLU A 110 -13.42 -13.44 9.72
N VAL A 111 -13.69 -12.26 9.14
CA VAL A 111 -13.52 -12.00 7.70
C VAL A 111 -12.89 -10.63 7.45
N TRP A 112 -12.22 -10.46 6.30
CA TRP A 112 -11.64 -9.18 5.89
C TRP A 112 -12.69 -8.31 5.19
N GLY A 113 -13.02 -7.15 5.78
CA GLY A 113 -13.87 -6.13 5.18
C GLY A 113 -13.04 -4.96 4.64
N GLY A 114 -13.42 -4.42 3.48
CA GLY A 114 -12.78 -3.23 2.92
C GLY A 114 -13.03 -1.99 3.77
N LEU A 115 -12.00 -1.17 3.99
CA LEU A 115 -12.10 0.10 4.70
C LEU A 115 -12.49 1.22 3.73
N PRO A 116 -13.59 1.95 4.01
CA PRO A 116 -13.88 3.19 3.32
C PRO A 116 -12.93 4.28 3.79
N ARG A 117 -12.79 5.33 2.98
CA ARG A 117 -12.09 6.54 3.38
C ARG A 117 -12.84 7.22 4.53
N ALA A 118 -12.13 7.72 5.53
CA ALA A 118 -12.68 8.56 6.58
C ALA A 118 -13.08 9.94 6.02
N ASN A 119 -14.22 10.44 6.49
CA ASN A 119 -14.79 11.74 6.09
C ASN A 119 -13.95 12.93 6.58
#